data_AF-A0A7C5I3P4-F1
#
_entry.id   AF-A0A7C5I3P4-F1
#
_cell.length_a   1.000
_cell.length_b   1.000
_cell.length_c   1.000
_cell.angle_alpha   90.00
_cell.angle_beta   90.00
_cell.angle_gamma   90.00
#
_symmetry.space_group_name_H-M   'P 1'
#
loop_
_entity.id
_entity.type
_entity.pdbx_description
1 polymer ?
#
loop_
_entity_poly.entity_id
_entity_poly.type
_entity_poly.pdbx_seq_one_letter_code
_entity_poly.pdbx_strand_id
1 'polypeptide(L)' 'STENHQLLNARELERIKGAEIILEKDFTPENFSSKITYFIENKDTLNQMEKKLKQLKRENPAEKITALCLGLMRKKKRRT' A
#
# COMPACT_ATOMS: atom_id res chain seq x y z
N SER A 1 -0.58 16.07 9.94
CA SER A 1 -0.45 15.12 11.07
C SER A 1 -0.28 13.71 10.52
N THR A 2 0.38 12.82 11.26
CA THR A 2 0.62 11.42 10.87
C THR A 2 -0.68 10.64 10.58
N GLU A 3 -1.76 10.95 11.30
CA GLU A 3 -3.08 10.34 11.14
C GLU A 3 -3.64 10.48 9.72
N ASN A 4 -3.52 11.67 9.12
CA ASN A 4 -4.00 11.89 7.75
C ASN A 4 -3.21 11.01 6.75
N HIS A 5 -1.89 10.89 6.94
CA HIS A 5 -1.06 10.03 6.08
C HIS A 5 -1.38 8.54 6.25
N GLN A 6 -1.67 8.07 7.47
CA GLN A 6 -2.08 6.68 7.71
C GLN A 6 -3.40 6.37 7.02
N LEU A 7 -4.40 7.25 7.18
CA LEU A 7 -5.70 7.10 6.54
C LEU A 7 -5.59 7.12 5.01
N LEU A 8 -4.80 8.02 4.44
CA LEU A 8 -4.59 8.10 2.99
C LEU A 8 -3.93 6.84 2.44
N ASN A 9 -2.92 6.29 3.13
CA ASN A 9 -2.30 5.03 2.73
C ASN A 9 -3.30 3.86 2.81
N ALA A 10 -4.09 3.78 3.88
CA ALA A 10 -5.11 2.75 4.03
C ALA A 10 -6.17 2.83 2.93
N ARG A 11 -6.63 4.05 2.58
CA ARG A 11 -7.58 4.29 1.50
C ARG A 11 -7.02 3.91 0.14
N GLU A 12 -5.74 4.13 -0.12
CA GLU A 12 -5.12 3.71 -1.38
C GLU A 12 -5.07 2.19 -1.54
N LEU A 13 -4.84 1.46 -0.44
CA LEU A 13 -4.89 0.00 -0.42
C LEU A 13 -6.33 -0.52 -0.57
N GLU A 14 -7.29 0.09 0.11
CA GLU A 14 -8.72 -0.24 0.01
C GLU A 14 -9.25 0.02 -1.41
N ARG A 15 -8.88 1.14 -2.02
CA ARG A 15 -9.29 1.54 -3.37
C ARG A 15 -9.01 0.48 -4.42
N ILE A 16 -7.89 -0.25 -4.27
CA ILE A 16 -7.53 -1.34 -5.17
C ILE A 16 -8.02 -2.72 -4.71
N LYS A 17 -8.77 -2.77 -3.61
CA LYS A 17 -9.23 -4.00 -2.93
C LYS A 17 -8.08 -4.86 -2.39
N GLY A 18 -6.98 -4.23 -1.99
CA GLY A 18 -5.82 -4.87 -1.40
C GLY A 18 -5.85 -4.91 0.12
N ALA A 19 -6.76 -4.18 0.76
CA ALA A 19 -6.99 -4.16 2.20
C ALA A 19 -8.46 -3.83 2.52
N GLU A 20 -8.90 -4.19 3.72
CA GLU A 20 -10.11 -3.65 4.35
C GLU A 20 -9.72 -2.64 5.44
N ILE A 21 -10.56 -1.64 5.67
CA ILE A 21 -10.35 -0.63 6.71
C ILE A 21 -11.38 -0.85 7.82
N ILE A 22 -10.90 -0.88 9.07
CA ILE A 22 -11.75 -0.76 10.25
C ILE A 22 -11.58 0.67 10.78
N LEU A 23 -12.67 1.43 10.84
CA LEU A 23 -12.65 2.76 11.42
C LEU A 23 -12.60 2.67 12.94
N GLU A 24 -12.03 3.67 13.60
CA GLU A 24 -11.88 3.69 15.06
C GLU A 24 -13.20 3.46 15.80
N LYS A 25 -14.28 4.11 15.35
CA LYS A 25 -15.64 3.92 15.89
C LYS A 25 -16.19 2.49 15.76
N ASP A 26 -15.64 1.71 14.82
CA ASP A 26 -16.07 0.35 14.51
C ASP A 26 -15.05 -0.69 15.03
N PHE A 27 -13.95 -0.24 15.67
CA PHE A 27 -12.90 -1.09 16.20
C PHE A 27 -13.29 -1.62 17.60
N THR A 28 -14.07 -2.69 17.62
CA THR A 28 -14.38 -3.44 18.84
C THR A 28 -13.66 -4.79 18.84
N PRO A 29 -13.41 -5.40 20.02
CA PRO A 29 -12.81 -6.74 20.10
C PRO A 29 -13.56 -7.79 19.28
N GLU A 30 -14.90 -7.74 19.28
CA GLU A 30 -15.77 -8.68 18.57
C GLU A 30 -15.65 -8.52 17.06
N ASN A 31 -15.71 -7.28 16.56
CA ASN A 31 -15.58 -7.01 15.13
C ASN A 31 -14.17 -7.38 14.63
N PHE A 32 -13.14 -7.01 15.38
CA PHE A 32 -11.77 -7.32 15.03
C PHE A 32 -11.49 -8.83 15.01
N SER A 33 -11.91 -9.55 16.06
CA SER A 33 -11.80 -11.01 16.12
C SER A 33 -12.54 -11.69 14.98
N SER A 34 -13.77 -11.25 14.69
CA SER A 34 -14.58 -11.80 13.59
C SER A 34 -13.90 -11.61 12.23
N LYS A 35 -13.25 -10.46 11.99
CA LYS A 35 -12.48 -10.21 10.76
C LYS A 35 -11.26 -11.12 10.64
N ILE A 36 -10.53 -11.36 11.74
CA ILE A 36 -9.39 -12.30 11.75
C ILE A 36 -9.88 -13.70 11.38
N THR A 37 -10.92 -14.20 12.05
CA THR A 37 -11.50 -15.53 11.78
C THR A 37 -11.95 -15.64 10.32
N TYR A 38 -12.66 -14.63 9.82
CA TYR A 38 -13.09 -14.59 8.42
C TYR A 38 -11.92 -14.77 7.45
N PHE A 39 -10.80 -14.05 7.64
CA PHE A 39 -9.65 -14.19 6.74
C PHE A 39 -8.93 -15.53 6.85
N ILE A 40 -8.89 -16.14 8.05
CA ILE A 40 -8.34 -17.49 8.25
C ILE A 40 -9.17 -18.53 7.48
N GLU A 41 -10.50 -18.42 7.56
CA GLU A 41 -11.43 -19.35 6.92
C GLU A 41 -11.55 -19.12 5.40
N ASN A 42 -11.34 -17.89 4.93
CA ASN A 42 -11.53 -17.50 3.53
C ASN A 42 -10.19 -17.16 2.85
N LYS A 43 -9.29 -18.15 2.76
CA LYS A 43 -7.95 -17.99 2.15
C LYS A 43 -7.99 -17.45 0.72
N ASP A 44 -9.04 -17.75 -0.06
CA ASP A 44 -9.20 -17.23 -1.41
C ASP A 44 -9.38 -15.70 -1.44
N THR A 45 -10.03 -15.13 -0.43
CA THR A 45 -10.13 -13.68 -0.27
C THR A 45 -8.74 -13.07 -0.08
N LEU A 46 -7.89 -13.67 0.75
CA LEU A 46 -6.50 -13.23 0.94
C LEU A 46 -5.68 -13.36 -0.36
N ASN A 47 -5.83 -14.48 -1.09
CA ASN A 47 -5.17 -14.67 -2.38
C ASN A 47 -5.58 -13.62 -3.41
N GLN A 48 -6.86 -13.23 -3.41
CA GLN A 48 -7.35 -12.16 -4.29
C GLN A 48 -6.79 -10.80 -3.87
N MET A 49 -6.75 -10.47 -2.58
CA MET A 49 -6.14 -9.25 -2.07
C MET A 49 -4.65 -9.17 -2.47
N GLU A 50 -3.89 -10.25 -2.30
CA GLU A 50 -2.48 -10.33 -2.72
C GLU A 50 -2.32 -10.07 -4.22
N LYS A 51 -3.15 -10.69 -5.07
CA LYS A 51 -3.17 -10.43 -6.52
C LYS A 51 -3.44 -8.96 -6.82
N LYS A 52 -4.34 -8.30 -6.08
CA LYS A 52 -4.63 -6.88 -6.28
C LYS A 52 -3.45 -6.00 -5.89
N LEU A 53 -2.75 -6.31 -4.80
CA LEU A 53 -1.57 -5.58 -4.33
C LEU A 53 -0.42 -5.58 -5.34
N LYS A 54 -0.32 -6.60 -6.22
CA LYS A 54 0.68 -6.65 -7.30
C LYS A 54 0.62 -5.42 -8.22
N GLN A 55 -0.52 -4.75 -8.33
CA GLN A 55 -0.68 -3.52 -9.12
C GLN A 55 0.11 -2.33 -8.54
N LEU A 56 0.40 -2.33 -7.24
CA LEU A 56 1.22 -1.29 -6.60
C LEU A 56 2.71 -1.59 -6.66
N LYS A 57 3.08 -2.84 -6.98
CA LYS A 57 4.48 -3.25 -7.04
C LYS A 57 5.18 -2.48 -8.15
N ARG A 58 6.22 -1.74 -7.77
CA ARG A 58 7.18 -1.16 -8.72
C ARG A 58 8.39 -2.08 -8.82
N GLU A 59 8.71 -2.53 -10.01
CA GLU A 59 9.93 -3.30 -10.26
C GLU A 59 11.15 -2.39 -10.18
N ASN A 60 12.22 -2.89 -9.54
CA ASN A 60 13.54 -2.24 -9.46
C ASN A 60 13.46 -0.77 -9.03
N PRO A 61 12.78 -0.45 -7.90
CA PRO A 61 12.53 0.93 -7.50
C PRO A 61 13.84 1.66 -7.20
N ALA A 62 14.80 0.99 -6.55
CA ALA A 62 16.09 1.58 -6.18
C ALA A 62 16.92 1.94 -7.43
N GLU A 63 16.95 1.07 -8.43
CA GLU A 63 17.66 1.29 -9.69
C GLU A 63 17.03 2.46 -10.46
N LYS A 64 15.70 2.50 -10.54
CA LYS A 64 14.96 3.60 -11.21
C LYS A 64 15.23 4.94 -10.52
N ILE A 65 15.24 4.97 -9.19
CA ILE A 65 15.56 6.17 -8.42
C ILE A 65 17.00 6.61 -8.69
N THR A 66 17.95 5.68 -8.60
CA THR A 66 19.38 5.94 -8.86
C THR A 66 19.60 6.51 -10.25
N ALA A 67 19.00 5.89 -11.28
CA ALA A 67 19.10 6.32 -12.66
C ALA A 67 18.54 7.75 -12.86
N LEU A 68 17.41 8.06 -12.21
CA LEU A 68 16.80 9.39 -12.25
C LEU A 68 17.73 10.45 -11.61
N CYS A 69 18.24 10.18 -10.41
CA CYS A 69 19.15 11.08 -9.70
C CYS A 69 20.41 11.39 -10.54
N LEU A 70 21.08 10.35 -11.05
CA LEU A 70 22.26 10.51 -11.91
C LEU A 70 21.93 11.28 -13.20
N GLY A 71 20.77 11.02 -13.80
CA GLY A 71 20.30 11.75 -14.98
C GLY A 71 20.10 13.24 -14.72
N LEU A 72 19.52 13.61 -13.58
CA LEU A 72 19.32 15.01 -13.17
C LEU A 72 20.65 15.72 -12.92
N MET A 73 21.61 15.06 -12.25
CA MET A 73 22.95 15.62 -12.00
C MET A 73 23.70 15.90 -13.31
N ARG A 74 23.64 14.98 -14.29
CA ARG A 74 24.25 15.15 -15.61
C ARG A 74 23.61 16.30 -16.39
N LYS A 75 22.29 16.46 -16.33
CA LYS A 75 21.58 17.59 -16.97
C LYS A 75 21.97 18.93 -16.36
N LYS A 76 22.11 19.00 -15.02
CA LYS A 76 22.56 20.22 -14.33
C LYS A 76 23.96 20.64 -14.78
N LYS A 77 24.90 19.69 -14.86
CA LYS A 77 26.29 19.94 -15.32
C LYS A 77 26.40 20.45 -16.76
N ARG A 78 25.44 20.15 -17.64
CA ARG A 78 25.42 20.64 -19.04
C ARG A 78 24.84 22.05 -19.20
N ARG A 79 24.18 22.58 -18.16
CA ARG A 79 23.55 23.92 -18.16
C ARG A 79 24.42 24.98 -17.46
N THR A 80 25.55 24.57 -16.89
CA THR A 80 26.59 25.38 -16.25
C THR A 80 27.83 25.33 -17.12
#